data_AF-A0A4U1CLY3-F1
#
_entry.id   AF-A0A4U1CLY3-F1
#
_cell.length_a   1.000
_cell.length_b   1.000
_cell.length_c   1.000
_cell.angle_alpha   90.00
_cell.angle_beta   90.00
_cell.angle_gamma   90.00
#
_symmetry.space_group_name_H-M   'P 1'
#
loop_
_entity.id
_entity.type
_entity.pdbx_description
1 polymer ?
#
loop_
_entity_poly.entity_id
_entity_poly.type
_entity_poly.pdbx_seq_one_letter_code
_entity_poly.pdbx_strand_id
1 'polypeptide(L)'
;MKINRLLYLAAVMLLLFSACKKEGEIVTYPDFGKLSVSGSAPIGSKPLLIQIDGKLQDSMLVGITGTVSKNMIIQTGERKLTILDHDNKLLIDTTLSFTVGKTNTLPIFLYTGTSLLFDDLNSKPATPGNVLFRFVNNSASLPDLMNIEVVLIYTQAGARKIVSMDKKLNGITRNKFSGYLELVPPTSLTPTGATGATYIIIGTNAATGEVVMNVDPVPASTNNSYGTLRYTLTASSTTYVANAVVSLGIGDPATSSTKIRASKAIFARIAN
;
A
#
# COMPACT_ATOMS: atom_id res chain seq x y z
N MET A 1 -40.50 37.86 71.85
CA MET A 1 -39.66 36.76 71.28
C MET A 1 -39.98 36.39 69.81
N LYS A 2 -40.43 37.32 68.94
CA LYS A 2 -40.74 37.01 67.52
C LYS A 2 -39.71 37.56 66.50
N ILE A 3 -38.95 38.59 66.87
CA ILE A 3 -37.97 39.27 65.99
C ILE A 3 -36.72 38.41 65.71
N ASN A 4 -36.23 37.67 66.72
CA ASN A 4 -35.02 36.84 66.55
C ASN A 4 -35.21 35.65 65.60
N ARG A 5 -36.44 35.12 65.47
CA ARG A 5 -36.72 33.99 64.55
C ARG A 5 -36.75 34.43 63.09
N LEU A 6 -37.18 35.66 62.82
CA LEU A 6 -37.23 36.22 61.46
C LEU A 6 -35.82 36.54 60.94
N LEU A 7 -34.93 37.05 61.80
CA LEU A 7 -33.53 37.27 61.46
C LEU A 7 -32.78 35.96 61.16
N TYR A 8 -33.03 34.91 61.94
CA TYR A 8 -32.44 33.60 61.68
C TYR A 8 -32.91 33.02 60.35
N LEU A 9 -34.20 33.15 60.02
CA LEU A 9 -34.74 32.66 58.75
C LEU A 9 -34.18 33.43 57.55
N ALA A 10 -34.02 34.75 57.68
CA ALA A 10 -33.38 35.59 56.67
C ALA A 10 -31.89 35.24 56.48
N ALA A 11 -31.16 34.99 57.58
CA ALA A 11 -29.76 34.58 57.53
C ALA A 11 -29.58 33.20 56.88
N VAL A 12 -30.46 32.24 57.16
CA VAL A 12 -30.43 30.90 56.55
C VAL A 12 -30.78 30.96 55.06
N MET A 13 -31.75 31.80 54.65
CA MET A 13 -32.06 32.05 53.23
C MET A 13 -30.87 32.66 52.48
N LEU A 14 -30.20 33.66 53.06
CA LEU A 14 -29.00 34.28 52.48
C LEU A 14 -27.84 33.30 52.30
N LEU A 15 -27.67 32.37 53.25
CA LEU A 15 -26.67 31.29 53.16
C LEU A 15 -27.04 30.25 52.08
N LEU A 16 -28.34 29.93 51.91
CA LEU A 16 -28.82 29.02 50.86
C LEU A 16 -28.67 29.60 49.45
N PHE A 17 -28.90 30.91 49.26
CA PHE A 17 -28.66 31.56 47.97
C PHE A 17 -27.18 31.69 47.61
N SER A 18 -26.28 31.71 48.61
CA SER A 18 -24.83 31.77 48.41
C SER A 18 -24.20 30.40 48.17
N ALA A 19 -24.82 29.32 48.67
CA ALA A 19 -24.34 27.95 48.49
C ALA A 19 -24.59 27.36 47.08
N CYS A 20 -25.41 28.03 46.25
CA CYS A 20 -25.73 27.59 44.89
C CYS A 20 -24.91 28.29 43.79
N LYS A 21 -23.76 28.89 44.13
CA LYS A 21 -22.76 29.33 43.16
C LYS A 21 -21.65 28.28 43.05
N LYS A 22 -21.99 27.08 42.56
CA LYS A 22 -21.00 26.33 41.80
C LYS A 22 -20.93 27.03 40.45
N GLU A 23 -19.93 27.88 40.27
CA GLU A 23 -19.47 28.24 38.93
C GLU A 23 -19.25 26.92 38.21
N GLY A 24 -20.10 26.63 37.23
CA GLY A 24 -19.95 25.44 36.42
C GLY A 24 -18.64 25.60 35.67
N GLU A 25 -17.56 25.00 36.18
CA GLU A 25 -16.39 24.74 35.36
C GLU A 25 -16.91 24.03 34.12
N ILE A 26 -16.66 24.64 32.96
CA ILE A 26 -16.93 24.01 31.68
C ILE A 26 -16.00 22.80 31.65
N VAL A 27 -16.55 21.63 31.99
CA VAL A 27 -15.88 20.36 31.79
C VAL A 27 -15.72 20.22 30.28
N THR A 28 -14.55 20.63 29.78
CA THR A 28 -14.21 20.49 28.38
C THR A 28 -13.90 19.02 28.17
N TYR A 29 -14.92 18.25 27.80
CA TYR A 29 -14.71 16.87 27.42
C TYR A 29 -13.79 16.84 26.21
N PRO A 30 -12.76 15.98 26.19
CA PRO A 30 -11.91 15.84 25.03
C PRO A 30 -12.78 15.43 23.84
N ASP A 31 -12.69 16.20 22.76
CA ASP A 31 -13.31 15.83 21.51
C ASP A 31 -12.49 14.75 20.80
N PHE A 32 -13.17 13.89 20.06
CA PHE A 32 -12.53 12.76 19.38
C PHE A 32 -12.85 12.71 17.88
N GLY A 33 -11.80 12.42 17.11
CA GLY A 33 -11.87 11.93 15.74
C GLY A 33 -11.56 10.44 15.67
N LYS A 34 -11.40 9.92 14.45
CA LYS A 34 -11.04 8.53 14.20
C LYS A 34 -9.84 8.42 13.27
N LEU A 35 -9.00 7.42 13.50
CA LEU A 35 -7.94 7.00 12.60
C LEU A 35 -8.31 5.63 12.02
N SER A 36 -8.28 5.50 10.69
CA SER A 36 -8.41 4.23 9.98
C SER A 36 -7.12 3.94 9.22
N VAL A 37 -6.54 2.77 9.47
CA VAL A 37 -5.28 2.33 8.87
C VAL A 37 -5.51 0.93 8.34
N SER A 38 -5.17 0.70 7.08
CA SER A 38 -5.33 -0.61 6.45
C SER A 38 -4.26 -0.89 5.41
N GLY A 39 -3.97 -2.17 5.21
CA GLY A 39 -2.91 -2.60 4.31
C GLY A 39 -2.78 -4.12 4.22
N SER A 40 -1.66 -4.54 3.65
CA SER A 40 -1.26 -5.94 3.52
C SER A 40 0.14 -6.17 4.09
N ALA A 41 0.40 -7.37 4.58
CA ALA A 41 1.67 -7.79 5.15
C ALA A 41 1.90 -9.29 4.88
N PRO A 42 3.16 -9.77 4.86
CA PRO A 42 3.45 -11.19 4.80
C PRO A 42 2.76 -11.94 5.93
N ILE A 43 2.14 -13.08 5.61
CA ILE A 43 1.51 -13.96 6.61
C ILE A 43 2.56 -14.36 7.65
N GLY A 44 2.20 -14.27 8.93
CA GLY A 44 3.11 -14.55 10.04
C GLY A 44 4.02 -13.39 10.45
N SER A 45 3.88 -12.21 9.82
CA SER A 45 4.56 -11.01 10.30
C SER A 45 4.15 -10.68 11.74
N LYS A 46 5.11 -10.19 12.52
CA LYS A 46 4.84 -9.67 13.87
C LYS A 46 3.92 -8.44 13.81
N PRO A 47 3.24 -8.09 14.91
CA PRO A 47 2.37 -6.91 14.96
C PRO A 47 3.14 -5.62 14.66
N LEU A 48 2.49 -4.70 13.94
CA LEU A 48 2.96 -3.33 13.80
C LEU A 48 2.46 -2.50 14.98
N LEU A 49 3.27 -1.59 15.50
CA LEU A 49 2.93 -0.77 16.66
C LEU A 49 2.51 0.63 16.20
N ILE A 50 1.42 1.16 16.75
CA ILE A 50 0.97 2.53 16.47
C ILE A 50 1.17 3.39 17.70
N GLN A 51 1.94 4.46 17.54
CA GLN A 51 2.11 5.50 18.55
C GLN A 51 1.45 6.80 18.11
N ILE A 52 0.82 7.48 19.07
CA ILE A 52 0.31 8.85 18.92
C ILE A 52 1.00 9.72 19.96
N ASP A 53 1.61 10.82 19.52
CA ASP A 53 2.36 11.75 20.36
C ASP A 53 3.41 11.04 21.24
N GLY A 54 4.09 10.03 20.66
CA GLY A 54 5.12 9.23 21.32
C GLY A 54 4.61 8.18 22.32
N LYS A 55 3.30 8.02 22.48
CA LYS A 55 2.69 7.00 23.35
C LYS A 55 2.13 5.85 22.52
N LEU A 56 2.48 4.61 22.87
CA LEU A 56 1.87 3.43 22.27
C LEU A 56 0.36 3.45 22.53
N GLN A 57 -0.42 3.56 21.47
CA GLN A 57 -1.87 3.52 21.54
C GLN A 57 -2.38 2.11 21.27
N ASP A 58 -1.81 1.43 20.27
CA ASP A 58 -2.31 0.12 19.87
C ASP A 58 -1.29 -0.66 19.02
N SER A 59 -1.65 -1.90 18.66
CA SER A 59 -0.96 -2.73 17.68
C SER A 59 -1.91 -3.20 16.58
N MET A 60 -1.35 -3.37 15.37
CA MET A 60 -2.03 -3.94 14.22
C MET A 60 -1.55 -5.37 14.01
N LEU A 61 -2.43 -6.34 14.26
CA LEU A 61 -2.17 -7.76 14.02
C LEU A 61 -2.34 -8.07 12.53
N VAL A 62 -1.52 -8.97 12.01
CA VAL A 62 -1.64 -9.48 10.65
C VAL A 62 -2.63 -10.65 10.65
N GLY A 63 -3.71 -10.51 9.88
CA GLY A 63 -4.72 -11.54 9.71
C GLY A 63 -4.19 -12.75 8.93
N ILE A 64 -4.94 -13.85 8.98
CA ILE A 64 -4.60 -15.12 8.31
C ILE A 64 -4.47 -15.00 6.79
N THR A 65 -5.09 -13.98 6.18
CA THR A 65 -5.02 -13.68 4.75
C THR A 65 -3.91 -12.66 4.41
N GLY A 66 -3.09 -12.27 5.38
CA GLY A 66 -2.08 -11.22 5.22
C GLY A 66 -2.65 -9.81 5.21
N THR A 67 -3.92 -9.62 5.59
CA THR A 67 -4.53 -8.28 5.70
C THR A 67 -4.26 -7.66 7.07
N VAL A 68 -4.10 -6.34 7.08
CA VAL A 68 -3.91 -5.54 8.30
C VAL A 68 -4.96 -4.43 8.28
N SER A 69 -5.73 -4.28 9.35
CA SER A 69 -6.71 -3.20 9.47
C SER A 69 -6.90 -2.80 10.92
N LYS A 70 -6.97 -1.50 11.16
CA LYS A 70 -7.16 -0.93 12.48
C LYS A 70 -7.95 0.36 12.41
N ASN A 71 -8.93 0.47 13.31
CA ASN A 71 -9.68 1.70 13.57
C ASN A 71 -9.45 2.10 15.03
N MET A 72 -9.16 3.37 15.27
CA MET A 72 -8.89 3.91 16.61
C MET A 72 -9.59 5.24 16.80
N ILE A 73 -9.96 5.54 18.04
CA ILE A 73 -10.51 6.83 18.44
C ILE A 73 -9.35 7.69 18.95
N ILE A 74 -9.14 8.85 18.34
CA ILE A 74 -8.00 9.72 18.63
C ILE A 74 -8.53 11.09 19.06
N GLN A 75 -7.93 11.68 20.10
CA GLN A 75 -8.27 13.04 20.52
C GLN A 75 -8.01 14.03 19.38
N THR A 76 -8.91 14.99 19.19
CA THR A 76 -8.80 16.01 18.15
C THR A 76 -7.55 16.89 18.29
N GLY A 77 -7.25 17.62 17.21
CA GLY A 77 -6.07 18.47 17.07
C GLY A 77 -5.01 17.85 16.16
N GLU A 78 -3.89 18.56 16.01
CA GLU A 78 -2.72 18.02 15.33
C GLU A 78 -2.02 16.98 16.21
N ARG A 79 -1.81 15.80 15.67
CA ARG A 79 -1.25 14.65 16.38
C ARG A 79 -0.15 14.03 15.56
N LYS A 80 0.96 13.69 16.23
CA LYS A 80 2.06 12.97 15.63
C LYS A 80 1.72 11.48 15.59
N LEU A 81 1.55 10.93 14.40
CA LEU A 81 1.37 9.51 14.16
C LEU A 81 2.71 8.87 13.80
N THR A 82 3.06 7.84 14.55
CA THR A 82 4.21 7.01 14.28
C THR A 82 3.78 5.55 14.16
N ILE A 83 4.23 4.87 13.10
CA ILE A 83 4.07 3.42 12.96
C ILE A 83 5.46 2.79 13.03
N LEU A 84 5.60 1.80 13.90
CA LEU A 84 6.83 1.06 14.15
C LEU A 84 6.62 -0.42 13.83
N ASP A 85 7.70 -1.15 13.57
CA ASP A 85 7.66 -2.61 13.68
C ASP A 85 7.71 -3.06 15.15
N HIS A 86 7.61 -4.38 15.36
CA HIS A 86 7.64 -4.97 16.70
C HIS A 86 8.96 -4.74 17.46
N ASP A 87 10.06 -4.51 16.73
CA ASP A 87 11.39 -4.28 17.30
C ASP A 87 11.65 -2.76 17.45
N ASN A 88 10.59 -1.93 17.43
CA ASN A 88 10.57 -0.47 17.55
C ASN A 88 11.30 0.29 16.42
N LYS A 89 11.50 -0.34 15.26
CA LYS A 89 12.05 0.36 14.09
C LYS A 89 10.99 1.27 13.50
N LEU A 90 11.39 2.51 13.22
CA LEU A 90 10.52 3.50 12.57
C LEU A 90 10.16 3.10 11.13
N LEU A 91 8.87 3.02 10.84
CA LEU A 91 8.34 2.75 9.50
C LEU A 91 7.68 3.99 8.89
N ILE A 92 6.91 4.74 9.69
CA ILE A 92 6.26 5.99 9.30
C ILE A 92 6.38 6.98 10.45
N ASP A 93 6.67 8.23 10.11
CA ASP A 93 6.54 9.38 10.99
C ASP A 93 5.79 10.49 10.24
N THR A 94 4.58 10.86 10.71
CA THR A 94 3.76 11.89 10.07
C THR A 94 2.89 12.62 11.08
N THR A 95 2.37 13.79 10.70
CA THR A 95 1.41 14.56 11.49
C THR A 95 0.05 14.57 10.80
N LEU A 96 -1.00 14.28 11.54
CA LEU A 96 -2.38 14.30 11.05
C LEU A 96 -3.22 15.27 11.89
N SER A 97 -4.16 15.97 11.25
CA SER A 97 -5.13 16.82 11.95
C SER A 97 -6.44 16.07 12.16
N PHE A 98 -6.78 15.78 13.41
CA PHE A 98 -8.00 15.07 13.78
C PHE A 98 -9.12 16.06 14.09
N THR A 99 -10.24 15.94 13.36
CA THR A 99 -11.45 16.75 13.57
C THR A 99 -12.54 15.90 14.24
N VAL A 100 -13.38 16.56 15.05
CA VAL A 100 -14.51 15.94 15.77
C VAL A 100 -15.37 15.12 14.79
N GLY A 101 -15.60 13.85 15.12
CA GLY A 101 -16.49 12.96 14.36
C GLY A 101 -16.00 12.56 12.96
N LYS A 102 -14.86 13.09 12.49
CA LYS A 102 -14.27 12.74 11.19
C LYS A 102 -13.29 11.57 11.31
N THR A 103 -13.20 10.79 10.25
CA THR A 103 -12.20 9.72 10.10
C THR A 103 -11.08 10.21 9.19
N ASN A 104 -9.85 10.18 9.70
CA ASN A 104 -8.64 10.24 8.90
C ASN A 104 -8.31 8.81 8.44
N THR A 105 -8.28 8.59 7.13
CA THR A 105 -7.94 7.29 6.56
C THR A 105 -6.57 7.38 5.90
N LEU A 106 -5.60 6.60 6.38
CA LEU A 106 -4.33 6.47 5.67
C LEU A 106 -4.54 5.72 4.35
N PRO A 107 -3.79 6.06 3.29
CA PRO A 107 -3.82 5.27 2.06
C PRO A 107 -3.45 3.81 2.37
N ILE A 108 -4.03 2.88 1.60
CA ILE A 108 -3.72 1.46 1.76
C ILE A 108 -2.23 1.25 1.56
N PHE A 109 -1.58 0.53 2.48
CA PHE A 109 -0.16 0.25 2.40
C PHE A 109 0.14 -1.23 2.14
N LEU A 110 1.37 -1.49 1.73
CA LEU A 110 2.02 -2.78 1.75
C LEU A 110 3.19 -2.74 2.74
N TYR A 111 3.19 -3.62 3.73
CA TYR A 111 4.33 -3.86 4.60
C TYR A 111 5.24 -4.93 3.98
N THR A 112 6.53 -4.64 3.81
CA THR A 112 7.49 -5.58 3.21
C THR A 112 8.31 -6.36 4.23
N GLY A 113 7.99 -6.22 5.52
CA GLY A 113 8.83 -6.69 6.63
C GLY A 113 9.85 -5.65 7.10
N THR A 114 10.23 -4.71 6.25
CA THR A 114 11.20 -3.65 6.61
C THR A 114 10.70 -2.24 6.40
N SER A 115 9.62 -2.06 5.64
CA SER A 115 9.13 -0.76 5.17
C SER A 115 7.62 -0.81 4.91
N LEU A 116 6.96 0.34 5.02
CA LEU A 116 5.56 0.54 4.61
C LEU A 116 5.54 1.31 3.29
N LEU A 117 4.95 0.70 2.27
CA LEU A 117 4.90 1.23 0.92
C LEU A 117 3.48 1.67 0.59
N PHE A 118 3.34 2.88 0.10
CA PHE A 118 2.05 3.48 -0.26
C PHE A 118 1.91 3.65 -1.77
N ASP A 119 0.67 3.61 -2.25
CA ASP A 119 0.43 3.98 -3.64
C ASP A 119 0.68 5.48 -3.87
N ASP A 120 1.13 5.84 -5.07
CA ASP A 120 1.15 7.24 -5.49
C ASP A 120 -0.14 7.52 -6.27
N LEU A 121 -1.06 8.23 -5.64
CA LEU A 121 -2.39 8.51 -6.19
C LEU A 121 -2.38 9.61 -7.27
N ASN A 122 -1.29 10.35 -7.43
CA ASN A 122 -1.21 11.50 -8.34
C ASN A 122 -0.55 11.16 -9.68
N SER A 123 0.24 10.09 -9.73
CA SER A 123 0.90 9.66 -10.97
C SER A 123 -0.10 9.34 -12.09
N LYS A 124 0.28 9.63 -13.32
CA LYS A 124 -0.49 9.27 -14.52
C LYS A 124 0.44 9.10 -15.73
N PRO A 125 0.12 8.21 -16.69
CA PRO A 125 0.90 8.11 -17.92
C PRO A 125 1.00 9.46 -18.63
N ALA A 126 2.14 9.76 -19.24
CA ALA A 126 2.33 10.98 -19.99
C ALA A 126 1.49 10.97 -21.29
N THR A 127 1.34 9.80 -21.92
CA THR A 127 0.55 9.65 -23.14
C THR A 127 -0.77 8.91 -22.86
N PRO A 128 -1.92 9.43 -23.31
CA PRO A 128 -3.19 8.70 -23.24
C PRO A 128 -3.10 7.35 -23.95
N GLY A 129 -3.62 6.31 -23.31
CA GLY A 129 -3.53 4.93 -23.80
C GLY A 129 -2.36 4.15 -23.22
N ASN A 130 -1.33 4.81 -22.68
CA ASN A 130 -0.19 4.16 -22.04
C ASN A 130 -0.51 3.68 -20.63
N VAL A 131 0.40 2.91 -20.05
CA VAL A 131 0.32 2.39 -18.69
C VAL A 131 1.63 2.64 -17.96
N LEU A 132 1.55 3.01 -16.68
CA LEU A 132 2.70 3.11 -15.79
C LEU A 132 2.85 1.85 -14.94
N PHE A 133 4.05 1.29 -14.92
CA PHE A 133 4.42 0.17 -14.06
C PHE A 133 5.57 0.54 -13.13
N ARG A 134 5.50 0.10 -11.88
CA ARG A 134 6.65 0.11 -10.97
C ARG A 134 6.71 -1.20 -10.21
N PHE A 135 7.89 -1.51 -9.69
CA PHE A 135 8.18 -2.82 -9.09
C PHE A 135 8.73 -2.67 -7.69
N VAL A 136 8.47 -3.68 -6.87
CA VAL A 136 9.15 -3.90 -5.59
C VAL A 136 9.47 -5.39 -5.46
N ASN A 137 10.64 -5.70 -4.88
CA ASN A 137 10.97 -7.06 -4.49
C ASN A 137 10.33 -7.36 -3.13
N ASN A 138 9.35 -8.26 -3.08
CA ASN A 138 8.67 -8.64 -1.84
C ASN A 138 9.05 -10.05 -1.36
N SER A 139 10.12 -10.63 -1.91
CA SER A 139 10.54 -12.00 -1.63
C SER A 139 11.90 -12.01 -0.93
N ALA A 140 11.96 -12.72 0.20
CA ALA A 140 13.21 -12.98 0.90
C ALA A 140 14.13 -13.93 0.12
N SER A 141 13.56 -14.76 -0.78
CA SER A 141 14.33 -15.69 -1.61
C SER A 141 14.90 -15.07 -2.89
N LEU A 142 14.61 -13.79 -3.16
CA LEU A 142 15.21 -13.02 -4.27
C LEU A 142 16.41 -12.21 -3.79
N PRO A 143 17.38 -11.90 -4.69
CA PRO A 143 18.49 -11.00 -4.37
C PRO A 143 18.00 -9.64 -3.85
N ASP A 144 18.76 -9.03 -2.94
CA ASP A 144 18.41 -7.72 -2.37
C ASP A 144 18.30 -6.61 -3.43
N LEU A 145 19.07 -6.75 -4.52
CA LEU A 145 19.08 -5.85 -5.66
C LEU A 145 18.84 -6.60 -6.97
N MET A 146 17.82 -6.18 -7.71
CA MET A 146 17.44 -6.77 -8.99
C MET A 146 17.35 -5.73 -10.11
N ASN A 147 17.58 -6.17 -11.33
CA ASN A 147 17.24 -5.42 -12.53
C ASN A 147 16.05 -6.08 -13.22
N ILE A 148 15.22 -5.27 -13.87
CA ILE A 148 14.04 -5.70 -14.60
C ILE A 148 14.17 -5.25 -16.04
N GLU A 149 13.92 -6.17 -16.96
CA GLU A 149 13.79 -5.92 -18.40
C GLU A 149 12.38 -6.33 -18.83
N VAL A 150 11.71 -5.46 -19.58
CA VAL A 150 10.42 -5.78 -20.18
C VAL A 150 10.62 -6.09 -21.66
N VAL A 151 10.14 -7.24 -22.10
CA VAL A 151 10.20 -7.68 -23.50
C VAL A 151 8.80 -7.85 -24.06
N LEU A 152 8.65 -7.64 -25.37
CA LEU A 152 7.41 -7.90 -26.10
C LEU A 152 7.48 -9.29 -26.73
N ILE A 153 6.40 -10.06 -26.61
CA ILE A 153 6.22 -11.29 -27.38
C ILE A 153 4.98 -11.21 -28.25
N TYR A 154 5.04 -11.82 -29.43
CA TYR A 154 3.90 -12.02 -30.32
C TYR A 154 4.13 -13.22 -31.23
N THR A 155 3.08 -13.68 -31.89
CA THR A 155 3.15 -14.72 -32.93
C THR A 155 2.93 -14.08 -34.29
N GLN A 156 3.78 -14.39 -35.26
CA GLN A 156 3.64 -13.93 -36.65
C GLN A 156 4.04 -15.07 -37.59
N ALA A 157 3.19 -15.34 -38.60
CA ALA A 157 3.40 -16.43 -39.55
C ALA A 157 3.66 -17.79 -38.87
N GLY A 158 2.95 -18.08 -37.76
CA GLY A 158 3.10 -19.32 -36.98
C GLY A 158 4.35 -19.38 -36.10
N ALA A 159 5.26 -18.40 -36.18
CA ALA A 159 6.47 -18.35 -35.37
C ALA A 159 6.32 -17.35 -34.22
N ARG A 160 6.77 -17.74 -33.03
CA ARG A 160 6.87 -16.84 -31.89
C ARG A 160 8.07 -15.91 -32.04
N LYS A 161 7.87 -14.62 -31.78
CA LYS A 161 8.88 -13.59 -31.76
C LYS A 161 9.02 -13.03 -30.35
N ILE A 162 10.27 -12.77 -29.95
CA ILE A 162 10.62 -12.08 -28.70
C ILE A 162 11.41 -10.86 -29.11
N VAL A 163 10.94 -9.69 -28.71
CA VAL A 163 11.55 -8.39 -29.01
C VAL A 163 11.96 -7.76 -27.70
N SER A 164 13.27 -7.61 -27.50
CA SER A 164 13.78 -6.81 -26.39
C SER A 164 13.34 -5.38 -26.61
N MET A 165 12.79 -4.78 -25.55
CA MET A 165 12.51 -3.36 -25.56
C MET A 165 13.62 -2.64 -24.81
N ASP A 166 13.91 -1.41 -25.21
CA ASP A 166 14.79 -0.52 -24.45
C ASP A 166 14.06 0.06 -23.21
N LYS A 167 13.55 -0.86 -22.39
CA LYS A 167 12.66 -0.62 -21.26
C LYS A 167 13.16 -1.46 -20.09
N LYS A 168 14.14 -0.90 -19.37
CA LYS A 168 14.80 -1.52 -18.22
C LYS A 168 14.65 -0.66 -16.98
N LEU A 169 14.53 -1.30 -15.82
CA LEU A 169 14.58 -0.67 -14.52
C LEU A 169 15.68 -1.34 -13.71
N ASN A 170 16.63 -0.56 -13.23
CA ASN A 170 17.74 -1.07 -12.43
C ASN A 170 17.48 -0.80 -10.94
N GLY A 171 18.04 -1.67 -10.10
CA GLY A 171 18.08 -1.44 -8.65
C GLY A 171 16.74 -1.57 -7.94
N ILE A 172 15.92 -2.54 -8.34
CA ILE A 172 14.70 -2.94 -7.63
C ILE A 172 15.10 -3.55 -6.29
N THR A 173 14.51 -3.04 -5.20
CA THR A 173 14.82 -3.39 -3.80
C THR A 173 13.55 -3.75 -3.04
N ARG A 174 13.69 -4.15 -1.77
CA ARG A 174 12.57 -4.53 -0.89
C ARG A 174 11.94 -3.38 -0.10
N ASN A 175 12.60 -2.22 -0.05
CA ASN A 175 12.26 -1.12 0.85
C ASN A 175 11.58 0.06 0.15
N LYS A 176 11.49 0.05 -1.18
CA LYS A 176 10.81 1.09 -1.96
C LYS A 176 10.32 0.55 -3.29
N PHE A 177 9.29 1.19 -3.83
CA PHE A 177 8.97 1.01 -5.23
C PHE A 177 10.08 1.63 -6.11
N SER A 178 10.29 1.03 -7.28
CA SER A 178 11.07 1.64 -8.34
C SER A 178 10.42 2.91 -8.88
N GLY A 179 11.16 3.63 -9.73
CA GLY A 179 10.55 4.59 -10.64
C GLY A 179 9.55 3.90 -11.58
N TYR A 180 8.68 4.70 -12.19
CA TYR A 180 7.72 4.21 -13.17
C TYR A 180 8.39 3.95 -14.52
N LEU A 181 7.96 2.86 -15.15
CA LEU A 181 8.18 2.53 -16.55
C LEU A 181 6.87 2.75 -17.30
N GLU A 182 6.90 3.63 -18.30
CA GLU A 182 5.74 3.84 -19.19
C GLU A 182 5.81 2.88 -20.38
N LEU A 183 4.74 2.09 -20.55
CA LEU A 183 4.56 1.13 -21.62
C LEU A 183 3.35 1.53 -22.48
N VAL A 184 3.53 1.45 -23.79
CA VAL A 184 2.47 1.63 -24.79
C VAL A 184 1.63 0.34 -24.92
N PRO A 185 0.47 0.35 -25.62
CA PRO A 185 -0.25 -0.87 -25.91
C PRO A 185 0.62 -1.89 -26.69
N PRO A 186 0.68 -3.18 -26.29
CA PRO A 186 1.50 -4.18 -26.99
C PRO A 186 1.22 -4.26 -28.49
N THR A 187 -0.04 -4.09 -28.89
CA THR A 187 -0.49 -4.17 -30.28
C THR A 187 0.03 -3.02 -31.15
N SER A 188 0.39 -1.87 -30.57
CA SER A 188 0.97 -0.76 -31.34
C SER A 188 2.44 -0.98 -31.69
N LEU A 189 3.07 -2.01 -31.10
CA LEU A 189 4.48 -2.36 -31.33
C LEU A 189 4.64 -3.60 -32.23
N THR A 190 3.54 -4.22 -32.64
CA THR A 190 3.60 -5.44 -33.44
C THR A 190 3.37 -5.17 -34.93
N PRO A 191 4.07 -5.90 -35.82
CA PRO A 191 3.83 -5.79 -37.26
C PRO A 191 2.43 -6.29 -37.66
N THR A 192 1.95 -5.87 -38.83
CA THR A 192 0.68 -6.33 -39.39
C THR A 192 0.63 -7.86 -39.46
N GLY A 193 -0.52 -8.43 -39.04
CA GLY A 193 -0.74 -9.87 -39.00
C GLY A 193 -0.15 -10.58 -37.77
N ALA A 194 0.48 -9.86 -36.85
CA ALA A 194 0.87 -10.41 -35.56
C ALA A 194 -0.35 -10.62 -34.65
N THR A 195 -0.30 -11.68 -33.83
CA THR A 195 -1.35 -12.01 -32.86
C THR A 195 -0.75 -12.32 -31.49
N GLY A 196 -1.57 -12.21 -30.44
CA GLY A 196 -1.17 -12.58 -29.07
C GLY A 196 -0.09 -11.68 -28.45
N ALA A 197 -0.02 -10.41 -28.86
CA ALA A 197 0.96 -9.45 -28.37
C ALA A 197 0.85 -9.25 -26.85
N THR A 198 1.92 -9.52 -26.10
CA THR A 198 1.94 -9.32 -24.64
C THR A 198 3.34 -9.01 -24.11
N TYR A 199 3.42 -8.33 -22.98
CA TYR A 199 4.67 -8.05 -22.30
C TYR A 199 5.07 -9.19 -21.35
N ILE A 200 6.37 -9.49 -21.34
CA ILE A 200 7.01 -10.38 -20.36
C ILE A 200 7.99 -9.56 -19.54
N ILE A 201 8.07 -9.87 -18.25
CA ILE A 201 9.05 -9.30 -17.33
C ILE A 201 10.16 -10.33 -17.11
N ILE A 202 11.40 -9.89 -17.28
CA ILE A 202 12.59 -10.65 -16.95
C ILE A 202 13.28 -9.93 -15.79
N GLY A 203 13.54 -10.65 -14.70
CA GLY A 203 14.29 -10.12 -13.57
C GLY A 203 15.63 -10.83 -13.39
N THR A 204 16.68 -10.05 -13.27
CA THR A 204 18.05 -10.52 -13.06
C THR A 204 18.60 -10.04 -11.74
N ASN A 205 19.50 -10.83 -11.14
CA ASN A 205 20.34 -10.40 -10.05
C ASN A 205 21.23 -9.26 -10.54
N ALA A 206 21.18 -8.09 -9.89
CA ALA A 206 21.93 -6.93 -10.34
C ALA A 206 23.45 -7.11 -10.25
N ALA A 207 23.94 -7.98 -9.35
CA ALA A 207 25.37 -8.21 -9.14
C ALA A 207 25.95 -9.25 -10.12
N THR A 208 25.21 -10.32 -10.41
CA THR A 208 25.72 -11.45 -11.21
C THR A 208 25.16 -11.52 -12.62
N GLY A 209 24.09 -10.78 -12.91
CA GLY A 209 23.33 -10.90 -14.15
C GLY A 209 22.51 -12.20 -14.27
N GLU A 210 22.55 -13.08 -13.27
CA GLU A 210 21.77 -14.32 -13.27
C GLU A 210 20.28 -14.00 -13.35
N VAL A 211 19.54 -14.73 -14.20
CA VAL A 211 18.09 -14.58 -14.25
C VAL A 211 17.45 -15.28 -13.04
N VAL A 212 16.89 -14.49 -12.12
CA VAL A 212 16.30 -14.94 -10.85
C VAL A 212 14.77 -14.89 -10.86
N MET A 213 14.23 -14.17 -11.84
CA MET A 213 12.84 -14.15 -12.22
C MET A 213 12.86 -14.32 -13.74
N ASN A 214 13.01 -15.56 -14.20
CA ASN A 214 12.82 -15.84 -15.61
C ASN A 214 11.50 -16.52 -15.83
N VAL A 215 10.92 -16.18 -16.96
CA VAL A 215 9.96 -17.02 -17.62
C VAL A 215 10.74 -17.81 -18.66
N ASP A 216 10.95 -19.09 -18.40
CA ASP A 216 11.79 -19.96 -19.21
C ASP A 216 11.56 -19.78 -20.73
N PRO A 217 12.61 -19.52 -21.54
CA PRO A 217 12.48 -19.33 -22.97
C PRO A 217 12.73 -20.63 -23.76
N VAL A 218 11.89 -21.68 -23.68
CA VAL A 218 12.01 -22.84 -24.60
C VAL A 218 10.67 -23.61 -24.75
N PRO A 219 10.52 -24.51 -25.74
CA PRO A 219 9.97 -24.34 -27.09
C PRO A 219 8.43 -24.47 -27.17
N ALA A 220 7.88 -24.23 -28.37
CA ALA A 220 6.47 -24.02 -28.73
C ALA A 220 5.40 -25.09 -28.36
N SER A 221 5.61 -25.99 -27.38
CA SER A 221 4.75 -27.17 -27.21
C SER A 221 4.14 -27.42 -25.83
N THR A 222 4.39 -26.62 -24.79
CA THR A 222 3.74 -26.84 -23.48
C THR A 222 3.19 -25.56 -22.90
N ASN A 223 1.91 -25.60 -22.49
CA ASN A 223 1.15 -24.55 -21.79
C ASN A 223 1.76 -24.18 -20.42
N ASN A 224 2.98 -23.66 -20.40
CA ASN A 224 3.63 -23.20 -19.18
C ASN A 224 3.41 -21.70 -19.00
N SER A 225 2.74 -21.37 -17.89
CA SER A 225 2.35 -20.03 -17.46
C SER A 225 3.54 -19.10 -17.45
N TYR A 226 3.55 -18.17 -18.41
CA TYR A 226 4.53 -17.11 -18.41
C TYR A 226 4.31 -16.20 -17.19
N GLY A 227 5.40 -15.67 -16.60
CA GLY A 227 5.37 -14.43 -15.83
C GLY A 227 5.06 -13.26 -16.77
N THR A 228 3.87 -13.29 -17.37
CA THR A 228 3.36 -12.21 -18.20
C THR A 228 3.06 -11.01 -17.32
N LEU A 229 3.26 -9.82 -17.88
CA LEU A 229 2.64 -8.60 -17.39
C LEU A 229 1.12 -8.70 -17.64
N ARG A 230 0.44 -9.45 -16.77
CA ARG A 230 -1.01 -9.56 -16.68
C ARG A 230 -1.40 -8.94 -15.35
N TYR A 231 -2.12 -7.84 -15.39
CA TYR A 231 -2.76 -7.28 -14.22
C TYR A 231 -4.27 -7.25 -14.48
N THR A 232 -5.00 -7.67 -13.47
CA THR A 232 -6.45 -7.85 -13.52
C THR A 232 -7.05 -6.68 -12.74
N LEU A 233 -7.70 -5.74 -13.42
CA LEU A 233 -8.44 -4.65 -12.74
C LEU A 233 -9.84 -5.11 -12.27
N THR A 234 -10.37 -6.19 -12.87
CA THR A 234 -11.62 -6.87 -12.48
C THR A 234 -11.47 -8.36 -12.72
N ALA A 235 -12.03 -9.19 -11.82
CA ALA A 235 -11.75 -10.63 -11.62
C ALA A 235 -11.91 -11.60 -12.83
N SER A 236 -12.14 -11.11 -14.05
CA SER A 236 -12.51 -11.93 -15.21
C SER A 236 -11.75 -11.66 -16.51
N SER A 237 -10.73 -10.78 -16.57
CA SER A 237 -9.90 -10.67 -17.79
C SER A 237 -8.42 -10.39 -17.56
N THR A 238 -7.58 -10.95 -18.44
CA THR A 238 -6.14 -10.71 -18.57
C THR A 238 -5.91 -9.76 -19.75
N THR A 239 -6.06 -8.46 -19.53
CA THR A 239 -6.06 -7.48 -20.63
C THR A 239 -5.18 -6.29 -20.26
N TYR A 240 -4.43 -5.77 -21.23
CA TYR A 240 -3.83 -4.44 -21.12
C TYR A 240 -4.96 -3.42 -20.90
N VAL A 241 -4.84 -2.59 -19.87
CA VAL A 241 -5.86 -1.58 -19.58
C VAL A 241 -5.25 -0.20 -19.67
N ALA A 242 -5.66 0.54 -20.70
CA ALA A 242 -5.21 1.89 -20.97
C ALA A 242 -5.33 2.81 -19.75
N ASN A 243 -4.40 3.77 -19.64
CA ASN A 243 -4.34 4.79 -18.60
C ASN A 243 -4.16 4.24 -17.17
N ALA A 244 -3.72 2.99 -17.01
CA ALA A 244 -3.53 2.41 -15.70
C ALA A 244 -2.21 2.85 -15.05
N VAL A 245 -2.21 2.86 -13.71
CA VAL A 245 -1.02 2.96 -12.86
C VAL A 245 -0.99 1.71 -12.00
N VAL A 246 0.09 0.94 -12.11
CA VAL A 246 0.20 -0.39 -11.52
C VAL A 246 1.51 -0.53 -10.75
N SER A 247 1.39 -0.91 -9.48
CA SER A 247 2.50 -1.27 -8.61
C SER A 247 2.56 -2.78 -8.48
N LEU A 248 3.66 -3.40 -8.89
CA LEU A 248 3.83 -4.84 -8.94
C LEU A 248 4.80 -5.32 -7.86
N GLY A 249 4.40 -6.36 -7.13
CA GLY A 249 5.24 -7.07 -6.17
C GLY A 249 5.78 -8.35 -6.79
N ILE A 250 7.08 -8.58 -6.64
CA ILE A 250 7.72 -9.83 -7.04
C ILE A 250 7.83 -10.72 -5.80
N GLY A 251 7.04 -11.79 -5.76
CA GLY A 251 6.93 -12.69 -4.61
C GLY A 251 7.73 -13.99 -4.74
N ASP A 252 7.61 -14.83 -3.72
CA ASP A 252 8.08 -16.22 -3.76
C ASP A 252 7.35 -17.02 -4.85
N PRO A 253 7.99 -18.03 -5.46
CA PRO A 253 7.34 -18.88 -6.45
C PRO A 253 6.17 -19.63 -5.81
N ALA A 254 5.17 -19.98 -6.62
CA ALA A 254 4.01 -20.72 -6.15
C ALA A 254 4.37 -22.13 -5.63
N THR A 255 5.48 -22.69 -6.11
CA THR A 255 6.03 -23.97 -5.67
C THR A 255 7.55 -23.88 -5.53
N SER A 256 8.14 -24.65 -4.62
CA SER A 256 9.59 -24.70 -4.41
C SER A 256 10.39 -25.24 -5.62
N SER A 257 9.71 -25.85 -6.59
CA SER A 257 10.30 -26.46 -7.78
C SER A 257 10.44 -25.53 -8.98
N THR A 258 9.86 -24.32 -8.95
CA THR A 258 9.88 -23.40 -10.10
C THR A 258 10.73 -22.17 -9.83
N LYS A 259 11.68 -21.88 -10.74
CA LYS A 259 12.37 -20.57 -10.80
C LYS A 259 11.48 -19.46 -11.40
N ILE A 260 10.32 -19.83 -11.93
CA ILE A 260 9.35 -18.91 -12.55
C ILE A 260 8.55 -18.21 -11.45
N ARG A 261 8.68 -16.90 -11.36
CA ARG A 261 7.97 -16.06 -10.39
C ARG A 261 7.01 -15.14 -11.13
N ALA A 262 5.73 -15.17 -10.73
CA ALA A 262 4.74 -14.25 -11.25
C ALA A 262 4.72 -12.97 -10.41
N SER A 263 4.87 -11.81 -11.05
CA SER A 263 4.57 -10.53 -10.40
C SER A 263 3.08 -10.42 -10.12
N LYS A 264 2.70 -9.91 -8.95
CA LYS A 264 1.30 -9.65 -8.58
C LYS A 264 1.06 -8.16 -8.42
N ALA A 265 -0.11 -7.68 -8.84
CA ALA A 265 -0.53 -6.31 -8.55
C ALA A 265 -0.71 -6.12 -7.05
N ILE A 266 -0.03 -5.12 -6.49
CA ILE A 266 -0.20 -4.63 -5.13
C ILE A 266 -1.22 -3.50 -5.14
N PHE A 267 -0.99 -2.53 -6.02
CA PHE A 267 -1.89 -1.41 -6.28
C PHE A 267 -2.15 -1.32 -7.77
N ALA A 268 -3.40 -1.09 -8.14
CA ALA A 268 -3.78 -0.87 -9.53
C ALA A 268 -4.97 0.08 -9.56
N ARG A 269 -4.88 1.11 -10.41
CA ARG A 269 -5.96 2.07 -10.64
C ARG A 269 -5.92 2.59 -12.06
N ILE A 270 -7.05 3.13 -12.51
CA ILE A 270 -7.10 3.99 -13.69
C ILE A 270 -6.75 5.41 -13.24
N ALA A 271 -5.80 6.05 -13.92
CA ALA A 271 -5.56 7.47 -13.76
C ALA A 271 -6.63 8.24 -14.53
N ASN A 272 -7.38 9.08 -13.81
CA ASN A 272 -8.34 10.02 -14.38
C ASN A 272 -7.66 11.37 -14.68
#